data_AF-A0A853G8T3-F1
#
_entry.id   AF-A0A853G8T3-F1
#
_cell.length_a   1.000
_cell.length_b   1.000
_cell.length_c   1.000
_cell.angle_alpha   90.00
_cell.angle_beta   90.00
_cell.angle_gamma   90.00
#
_symmetry.space_group_name_H-M   'P 1'
#
loop_
_entity.id
_entity.type
_entity.pdbx_description
1 polymer ?
#
loop_
_entity_poly.entity_id
_entity_poly.type
_entity_poly.pdbx_seq_one_letter_code
_entity_poly.pdbx_strand_id
1 'polypeptide(L)'
;MLKRLVEFLKNNHPDANIEEYLDAKYIQLNNLQLKQIANALNNGKLSTKPASNCNANHFIFHFGSTFILLQKDTTNISKAYQVELSWETDFLSIRSRDKTKGFYFINFEFDNNYNTTLQKTKNTIKGHINNTVKNQEIIDKIMPILKGFMSAITD
;
A
#
# COMPACT_ATOMS: atom_id res chain seq x y z
N MET A 1 3.08 -14.67 2.27
CA MET A 1 3.92 -13.49 1.95
C MET A 1 3.88 -12.43 3.05
N LEU A 2 2.71 -12.10 3.64
CA LEU A 2 2.64 -11.19 4.80
C LEU A 2 3.59 -11.57 5.95
N LYS A 3 3.69 -12.85 6.30
CA LYS A 3 4.67 -13.34 7.30
C LYS A 3 6.12 -12.91 6.98
N ARG A 4 6.51 -12.93 5.70
CA ARG A 4 7.85 -12.51 5.26
C ARG A 4 8.04 -11.00 5.38
N LEU A 5 7.01 -10.21 5.11
CA LEU A 5 7.03 -8.76 5.35
C LEU A 5 7.20 -8.46 6.84
N VAL A 6 6.43 -9.12 7.70
CA VAL A 6 6.51 -8.96 9.17
C VAL A 6 7.89 -9.37 9.69
N GLU A 7 8.43 -10.51 9.26
CA GLU A 7 9.78 -10.95 9.62
C GLU A 7 10.85 -9.96 9.10
N PHE A 8 10.68 -9.44 7.89
CA PHE A 8 11.59 -8.44 7.34
C PHE A 8 11.61 -7.16 8.20
N LEU A 9 10.43 -6.65 8.57
CA LEU A 9 10.31 -5.47 9.43
C LEU A 9 10.94 -5.72 10.80
N LYS A 10 10.63 -6.85 11.47
CA LYS A 10 11.23 -7.19 12.77
C LYS A 10 12.76 -7.23 12.74
N ASN A 11 13.34 -7.75 11.66
CA ASN A 11 14.79 -7.93 11.55
C ASN A 11 15.54 -6.67 11.12
N ASN A 12 14.92 -5.78 10.33
CA ASN A 12 15.59 -4.64 9.70
C ASN A 12 15.13 -3.27 10.24
N HIS A 13 13.96 -3.22 10.87
CA HIS A 13 13.33 -2.01 11.41
C HIS A 13 12.79 -2.31 12.82
N PRO A 14 13.65 -2.41 13.85
CA PRO A 14 13.23 -2.76 15.21
C PRO A 14 12.26 -1.75 15.82
N ASP A 15 12.28 -0.50 15.35
CA ASP A 15 11.37 0.57 15.78
C ASP A 15 10.04 0.58 14.99
N ALA A 16 9.86 -0.30 14.00
CA ALA A 16 8.62 -0.39 13.25
C ALA A 16 7.49 -0.92 14.14
N ASN A 17 6.33 -0.28 14.10
CA ASN A 17 5.15 -0.72 14.81
C ASN A 17 4.54 -1.95 14.12
N ILE A 18 5.00 -3.14 14.50
CA ILE A 18 4.53 -4.40 13.90
C ILE A 18 3.05 -4.67 14.18
N GLU A 19 2.51 -4.16 15.29
CA GLU A 19 1.10 -4.36 15.63
C GLU A 19 0.18 -3.73 14.58
N GLU A 20 0.59 -2.63 13.93
CA GLU A 20 -0.15 -2.06 12.79
C GLU A 20 -0.32 -3.07 11.63
N TYR A 21 0.55 -4.06 11.51
CA TYR A 21 0.44 -5.11 10.50
C TYR A 21 -0.38 -6.31 10.96
N LEU A 22 -0.29 -6.65 12.26
CA LEU A 22 -0.93 -7.84 12.83
C LEU A 22 -2.41 -7.60 13.13
N ASP A 23 -2.77 -6.38 13.55
CA ASP A 23 -4.15 -5.97 13.85
C ASP A 23 -4.96 -5.65 12.59
N ALA A 24 -4.30 -5.53 11.44
CA ALA A 24 -4.94 -5.20 10.19
C ALA A 24 -5.79 -6.35 9.64
N LYS A 25 -7.02 -6.05 9.20
CA LYS A 25 -7.80 -7.01 8.42
C LYS A 25 -7.08 -7.30 7.11
N TYR A 26 -6.73 -8.55 6.86
CA TYR A 26 -6.02 -8.94 5.64
C TYR A 26 -6.98 -9.30 4.50
N ILE A 27 -6.85 -8.62 3.37
CA ILE A 27 -7.65 -8.83 2.17
C ILE A 27 -6.72 -9.05 0.99
N GLN A 28 -6.84 -10.21 0.34
CA GLN A 28 -6.03 -10.57 -0.81
C GLN A 28 -6.90 -10.74 -2.05
N LEU A 29 -6.52 -10.08 -3.14
CA LEU A 29 -7.11 -10.33 -4.45
C LEU A 29 -6.28 -11.31 -5.24
N ASN A 30 -6.97 -12.22 -5.93
CA ASN A 30 -6.38 -13.01 -7.00
C ASN A 30 -6.38 -12.24 -8.33
N ASN A 31 -5.68 -12.76 -9.33
CA ASN A 31 -5.54 -12.12 -10.64
C ASN A 31 -6.90 -11.91 -11.36
N LEU A 32 -7.87 -12.80 -11.14
CA LEU A 32 -9.19 -12.69 -11.75
C LEU A 32 -9.96 -11.50 -11.15
N GLN A 33 -9.97 -11.36 -9.82
CA GLN A 33 -10.59 -10.23 -9.13
C GLN A 33 -9.91 -8.91 -9.49
N LEU A 34 -8.58 -8.90 -9.58
CA LEU A 34 -7.82 -7.72 -10.02
C LEU A 34 -8.25 -7.29 -11.44
N LYS A 35 -8.37 -8.25 -12.37
CA LYS A 35 -8.84 -7.99 -13.73
C LYS A 35 -10.29 -7.51 -13.76
N GLN A 36 -11.16 -8.03 -12.90
CA GLN A 36 -12.55 -7.57 -12.79
C GLN A 36 -12.62 -6.12 -12.34
N ILE A 37 -11.84 -5.73 -11.33
CA ILE A 37 -11.77 -4.34 -10.87
C ILE A 37 -11.24 -3.42 -11.98
N ALA A 38 -10.14 -3.81 -12.63
CA ALA A 38 -9.57 -3.04 -13.75
C ALA A 38 -10.57 -2.86 -14.90
N ASN A 39 -11.29 -3.91 -15.26
CA ASN A 39 -12.33 -3.85 -16.30
C ASN A 39 -13.53 -2.99 -15.87
N ALA A 40 -13.95 -3.07 -14.61
CA ALA A 40 -15.07 -2.27 -14.10
C ALA A 40 -14.73 -0.78 -14.10
N LEU A 41 -13.49 -0.42 -13.75
CA LEU A 41 -12.96 0.95 -13.85
C LEU A 41 -12.95 1.44 -15.30
N ASN A 42 -12.34 0.67 -16.22
CA ASN A 42 -12.20 1.07 -17.63
C ASN A 42 -13.55 1.22 -18.36
N ASN A 43 -14.54 0.41 -17.98
CA ASN A 43 -15.87 0.45 -18.59
C ASN A 43 -16.81 1.49 -17.94
N GLY A 44 -16.32 2.30 -16.98
CA GLY A 44 -17.15 3.25 -16.23
C GLY A 44 -18.26 2.60 -15.39
N LYS A 45 -18.17 1.28 -15.15
CA LYS A 45 -19.19 0.50 -14.40
C LYS A 45 -19.05 0.65 -12.90
N LEU A 46 -17.96 1.25 -12.44
CA LEU A 46 -17.71 1.48 -11.03
C LEU A 46 -18.01 2.96 -10.70
N SER A 47 -19.15 3.20 -10.04
CA SER A 47 -19.43 4.52 -9.47
C SER A 47 -18.47 4.75 -8.32
N THR A 48 -17.58 5.73 -8.46
CA THR A 48 -16.56 5.99 -7.46
C THR A 48 -17.19 6.71 -6.27
N LYS A 49 -17.09 6.11 -5.09
CA LYS A 49 -17.55 6.72 -3.84
C LYS A 49 -16.39 7.43 -3.12
N PRO A 50 -16.65 8.47 -2.33
CA PRO A 50 -15.63 9.11 -1.50
C PRO A 50 -14.89 8.07 -0.65
N ALA A 51 -13.58 8.22 -0.51
CA ALA A 51 -12.76 7.27 0.25
C ALA A 51 -13.26 7.10 1.70
N SER A 52 -13.71 8.17 2.36
CA SER A 52 -14.28 8.14 3.71
C SER A 52 -15.51 7.26 3.87
N ASN A 53 -16.25 6.97 2.79
CA ASN A 53 -17.40 6.07 2.83
C ASN A 53 -16.99 4.61 3.02
N CYS A 54 -15.73 4.25 2.74
CA CYS A 54 -15.24 2.92 3.04
C CYS A 54 -15.28 2.67 4.56
N ASN A 55 -16.02 1.62 4.95
CA ASN A 55 -16.22 1.21 6.34
C ASN A 55 -14.96 0.59 6.98
N ALA A 56 -13.99 0.15 6.16
CA ALA A 56 -12.79 -0.50 6.64
C ALA A 56 -11.77 0.53 7.16
N ASN A 57 -11.60 0.61 8.47
CA ASN A 57 -10.72 1.61 9.09
C ASN A 57 -9.23 1.22 9.05
N HIS A 58 -8.91 -0.07 9.16
CA HIS A 58 -7.52 -0.55 9.23
C HIS A 58 -7.41 -1.90 8.54
N PHE A 59 -6.73 -1.96 7.40
CA PHE A 59 -6.64 -3.20 6.62
C PHE A 59 -5.40 -3.26 5.74
N ILE A 60 -4.98 -4.49 5.42
CA ILE A 60 -3.96 -4.76 4.41
C ILE A 60 -4.65 -5.23 3.15
N PHE A 61 -4.42 -4.52 2.07
CA PHE A 61 -4.81 -4.91 0.73
C PHE A 61 -3.59 -5.51 -0.01
N HIS A 62 -3.71 -6.76 -0.45
CA HIS A 62 -2.62 -7.49 -1.09
C HIS A 62 -3.00 -8.01 -2.47
N PHE A 63 -2.13 -7.77 -3.45
CA PHE A 63 -2.22 -8.33 -4.79
C PHE A 63 -0.81 -8.49 -5.38
N GLY A 64 -0.58 -9.57 -6.13
CA GLY A 64 0.73 -9.86 -6.70
C GLY A 64 1.81 -9.98 -5.62
N SER A 65 2.80 -9.07 -5.66
CA SER A 65 3.86 -8.93 -4.65
C SER A 65 3.75 -7.62 -3.86
N THR A 66 2.61 -6.94 -3.95
CA THR A 66 2.35 -5.61 -3.37
C THR A 66 1.40 -5.71 -2.19
N PHE A 67 1.82 -5.17 -1.05
CA PHE A 67 1.01 -4.93 0.14
C PHE A 67 0.73 -3.44 0.25
N ILE A 68 -0.50 -3.11 0.63
CA ILE A 68 -0.90 -1.75 0.97
C ILE A 68 -1.57 -1.81 2.33
N LEU A 69 -0.89 -1.27 3.34
CA LEU A 69 -1.48 -1.06 4.66
C LEU A 69 -2.22 0.27 4.63
N LEU A 70 -3.52 0.25 4.90
CA LEU A 70 -4.38 1.42 4.97
C LEU A 70 -4.87 1.64 6.39
N GLN A 71 -4.76 2.89 6.85
CA GLN A 71 -5.25 3.34 8.14
C GLN A 71 -6.07 4.60 7.93
N LYS A 72 -7.36 4.56 8.29
CA LYS A 72 -8.27 5.69 8.14
C LYS A 72 -7.84 6.80 9.09
N ASP A 73 -7.71 8.01 8.56
CA ASP A 73 -7.38 9.17 9.39
C ASP A 73 -8.67 9.72 10.03
N THR A 74 -8.82 9.49 11.34
CA THR A 74 -9.97 10.02 12.10
C THR A 74 -9.70 11.40 12.68
N THR A 75 -8.48 11.92 12.52
CA THR A 75 -8.03 13.17 13.13
C THR A 75 -8.09 14.35 12.17
N ASN A 76 -7.98 14.11 10.87
CA ASN A 76 -7.99 15.14 9.85
C ASN A 76 -9.08 14.91 8.80
N ILE A 77 -10.08 15.79 8.78
CA ILE A 77 -11.23 15.72 7.85
C ILE A 77 -10.79 15.85 6.37
N SER A 78 -9.63 16.47 6.09
CA SER A 78 -9.10 16.58 4.73
C SER A 78 -8.37 15.32 4.25
N LYS A 79 -8.11 14.35 5.14
CA LYS A 79 -7.41 13.10 4.82
C LYS A 79 -8.34 11.93 5.06
N ALA A 80 -8.47 11.05 4.07
CA ALA A 80 -9.27 9.84 4.26
C ALA A 80 -8.42 8.73 4.87
N TYR A 81 -7.22 8.50 4.32
CA TYR A 81 -6.34 7.41 4.73
C TYR A 81 -4.87 7.79 4.71
N GLN A 82 -4.14 7.29 5.70
CA GLN A 82 -2.69 7.12 5.68
C GLN A 82 -2.35 5.74 5.13
N VAL A 83 -1.31 5.66 4.32
CA VAL A 83 -0.99 4.47 3.54
C VAL A 83 0.49 4.15 3.65
N GLU A 84 0.80 2.87 3.86
CA GLU A 84 2.12 2.31 3.63
C GLU A 84 2.04 1.22 2.57
N LEU A 85 2.61 1.52 1.42
CA LEU A 85 2.74 0.60 0.30
C LEU A 85 4.10 -0.09 0.41
N SER A 86 4.10 -1.41 0.38
CA SER A 86 5.31 -2.19 0.31
C SER A 86 5.26 -3.24 -0.80
N TRP A 87 6.39 -3.48 -1.45
CA TRP A 87 6.48 -4.62 -2.37
C TRP A 87 7.80 -5.35 -2.20
N GLU A 88 7.74 -6.66 -2.42
CA GLU A 88 8.94 -7.49 -2.39
C GLU A 88 9.82 -7.17 -3.61
N THR A 89 11.08 -6.82 -3.37
CA THR A 89 12.06 -6.57 -4.43
C THR A 89 13.41 -7.16 -4.07
N ASP A 90 14.21 -7.42 -5.09
CA ASP A 90 15.61 -7.85 -4.91
C ASP A 90 16.47 -6.64 -4.56
N PHE A 91 17.25 -6.74 -3.49
CA PHE A 91 18.26 -5.77 -3.11
C PHE A 91 19.65 -6.35 -3.34
N LEU A 92 20.58 -5.52 -3.81
CA LEU A 92 22.00 -5.86 -3.81
C LEU A 92 22.50 -5.79 -2.37
N SER A 93 22.99 -6.92 -1.85
CA SER A 93 23.69 -6.96 -0.59
C SER A 93 25.01 -6.18 -0.70
N ILE A 94 25.27 -5.27 0.25
CA ILE A 94 26.54 -4.53 0.29
C ILE A 94 27.72 -5.48 0.60
N ARG A 95 27.44 -6.66 1.18
CA ARG A 95 28.43 -7.63 1.67
C ARG A 95 28.55 -8.90 0.81
N SER A 96 27.69 -9.10 -0.19
CA SER A 96 27.73 -10.27 -1.07
C SER A 96 27.20 -9.93 -2.47
N ARG A 97 27.68 -10.64 -3.50
CA ARG A 97 27.16 -10.52 -4.88
C ARG A 97 25.77 -11.15 -5.05
N ASP A 98 25.23 -11.75 -4.00
CA ASP A 98 23.91 -12.36 -4.00
C ASP A 98 22.81 -11.30 -3.81
N LYS A 99 21.74 -11.43 -4.60
CA LYS A 99 20.51 -10.66 -4.40
C LYS A 99 19.81 -11.18 -3.15
N THR A 100 19.68 -10.34 -2.14
CA THR A 100 18.84 -10.62 -0.97
C THR A 100 17.44 -10.05 -1.22
N LYS A 101 16.41 -10.87 -1.04
CA LYS A 101 15.02 -10.40 -1.11
C LYS A 101 14.71 -9.50 0.08
N GLY A 102 14.07 -8.37 -0.15
CA GLY A 102 13.59 -7.46 0.88
C GLY A 102 12.31 -6.77 0.45
N PHE A 103 11.97 -5.67 1.12
CA PHE A 103 10.78 -4.87 0.78
C PHE A 103 11.15 -3.41 0.54
N TYR A 104 10.59 -2.83 -0.53
CA TYR A 104 10.61 -1.37 -0.69
C TYR A 104 9.35 -0.78 -0.09
N PHE A 105 9.45 0.42 0.50
CA PHE A 105 8.35 1.09 1.19
C PHE A 105 8.10 2.48 0.64
N ILE A 106 6.83 2.83 0.46
CA ILE A 106 6.36 4.18 0.13
C ILE A 106 5.25 4.53 1.11
N ASN A 107 5.40 5.67 1.79
CA ASN A 107 4.32 6.22 2.60
C ASN A 107 3.67 7.37 1.84
N PHE A 108 2.34 7.39 1.82
CA PHE A 108 1.55 8.48 1.27
C PHE A 108 0.21 8.55 1.98
N GLU A 109 -0.55 9.58 1.69
CA GLU A 109 -1.94 9.72 2.14
C GLU A 109 -2.82 10.08 0.96
N PHE A 110 -4.13 9.87 1.08
CA PHE A 110 -5.08 10.36 0.10
C PHE A 110 -6.36 10.91 0.73
N ASP A 111 -6.95 11.89 0.06
CA ASP A 111 -8.19 12.55 0.46
C ASP A 111 -9.44 11.79 0.00
N ASN A 112 -10.63 12.35 0.25
CA ASN A 112 -11.90 11.76 -0.18
C ASN A 112 -12.05 11.60 -1.69
N ASN A 113 -11.31 12.37 -2.47
CA ASN A 113 -11.31 12.34 -3.94
C ASN A 113 -10.18 11.46 -4.50
N TYR A 114 -9.44 10.76 -3.63
CA TYR A 114 -8.26 9.95 -3.97
C TYR A 114 -7.09 10.77 -4.52
N ASN A 115 -7.03 12.08 -4.26
CA ASN A 115 -5.83 12.86 -4.51
C ASN A 115 -4.75 12.45 -3.52
N THR A 116 -3.56 12.16 -4.01
CA THR A 116 -2.47 11.62 -3.18
C THR A 116 -1.51 12.71 -2.74
N THR A 117 -0.93 12.55 -1.56
CA THR A 117 0.18 13.37 -1.08
C THR A 117 1.27 12.43 -0.56
N LEU A 118 2.44 12.45 -1.21
CA LEU A 118 3.59 11.64 -0.81
C LEU A 118 4.07 12.07 0.59
N GLN A 119 4.31 11.10 1.46
CA GLN A 119 4.81 11.32 2.81
C GLN A 119 6.26 10.85 2.93
N LYS A 120 6.92 11.27 4.01
CA LYS A 120 8.25 10.73 4.35
C LYS A 120 8.12 9.23 4.62
N THR A 121 8.88 8.43 3.89
CA THR A 121 8.92 6.98 4.10
C THR A 121 9.43 6.66 5.51
N LYS A 122 8.65 5.90 6.28
CA LYS A 122 8.99 5.48 7.66
C LYS A 122 10.07 4.39 7.63
N ASN A 123 9.81 3.32 6.89
CA ASN A 123 10.66 2.13 6.83
C ASN A 123 11.69 2.22 5.68
N THR A 124 12.63 3.15 5.78
CA THR A 124 13.70 3.31 4.76
C THR A 124 14.85 2.34 5.00
N ILE A 125 15.23 1.59 3.96
CA ILE A 125 16.41 0.73 4.01
C ILE A 125 17.67 1.57 3.77
N LYS A 126 18.68 1.38 4.62
CA LYS A 126 19.98 2.06 4.50
C LYS A 126 20.60 1.78 3.12
N GLY A 127 20.94 2.84 2.40
CA GLY A 127 21.52 2.77 1.05
C GLY A 127 20.50 2.81 -0.09
N HIS A 128 19.20 2.82 0.22
CA HIS A 128 18.19 3.01 -0.81
C HIS A 128 17.99 4.51 -1.14
N ILE A 129 18.07 4.85 -2.43
CA ILE A 129 17.77 6.20 -2.91
C ILE A 129 16.26 6.35 -2.98
N ASN A 130 15.70 7.16 -2.09
CA ASN A 130 14.29 7.51 -2.14
C ASN A 130 14.07 8.51 -3.29
N ASN A 131 13.47 8.06 -4.39
CA ASN A 131 13.17 8.89 -5.55
C ASN A 131 11.68 9.25 -5.54
N THR A 132 11.39 10.49 -5.19
CA THR A 132 10.02 11.00 -5.04
C THR A 132 9.22 10.92 -6.34
N VAL A 133 9.84 11.21 -7.49
CA VAL A 133 9.19 11.12 -8.81
C VAL A 133 8.79 9.67 -9.11
N LYS A 134 9.72 8.72 -8.95
CA LYS A 134 9.42 7.29 -9.15
C LYS A 134 8.37 6.78 -8.17
N ASN A 135 8.41 7.23 -6.91
CA ASN A 135 7.40 6.84 -5.94
C ASN A 135 6.01 7.34 -6.35
N GLN A 136 5.91 8.58 -6.83
CA GLN A 136 4.65 9.12 -7.32
C GLN A 136 4.13 8.32 -8.53
N GLU A 137 4.98 7.98 -9.50
CA GLU A 137 4.60 7.13 -10.65
C GLU A 137 4.06 5.76 -10.21
N ILE A 138 4.59 5.21 -9.12
CA ILE A 138 4.15 3.92 -8.57
C ILE A 138 2.80 4.08 -7.87
N ILE A 139 2.63 5.14 -7.07
CA ILE A 139 1.35 5.50 -6.46
C ILE A 139 0.28 5.65 -7.55
N ASP A 140 0.56 6.43 -8.61
CA ASP A 140 -0.38 6.72 -9.69
C ASP A 140 -0.86 5.44 -10.42
N LYS A 141 0.01 4.42 -10.54
CA LYS A 141 -0.35 3.12 -11.13
C LYS A 141 -1.24 2.28 -10.21
N ILE A 142 -1.09 2.41 -8.90
CA ILE A 142 -1.77 1.58 -7.92
C ILE A 142 -3.10 2.19 -7.47
N MET A 143 -3.20 3.51 -7.45
CA MET A 143 -4.40 4.23 -7.00
C MET A 143 -5.68 3.83 -7.73
N PRO A 144 -5.71 3.61 -9.06
CA PRO A 144 -6.93 3.15 -9.73
C PRO A 144 -7.43 1.82 -9.16
N ILE A 145 -6.52 0.86 -8.92
CA ILE A 145 -6.86 -0.45 -8.36
C ILE A 145 -7.41 -0.29 -6.94
N LEU A 146 -6.73 0.49 -6.11
CA LEU A 146 -7.13 0.74 -4.73
C LEU A 146 -8.49 1.45 -4.65
N LYS A 147 -8.67 2.51 -5.46
CA LYS A 147 -9.94 3.22 -5.61
C LYS A 147 -11.06 2.30 -6.04
N GLY A 148 -10.79 1.42 -7.01
CA GLY A 148 -11.76 0.45 -7.50
C GLY A 148 -12.14 -0.58 -6.45
N PHE A 149 -11.15 -1.10 -5.73
CA PHE A 149 -11.39 -2.01 -4.61
C PHE A 149 -12.22 -1.35 -3.51
N MET A 150 -11.80 -0.18 -3.03
CA MET A 150 -12.49 0.54 -1.95
C MET A 150 -13.93 0.88 -2.33
N SER A 151 -14.17 1.30 -3.58
CA SER A 151 -15.52 1.58 -4.06
C SER A 151 -16.38 0.30 -4.13
N ALA A 152 -15.79 -0.85 -4.45
CA ALA A 152 -16.51 -2.13 -4.52
C ALA A 152 -16.88 -2.71 -3.14
N ILE A 153 -16.12 -2.39 -2.09
CA ILE A 153 -16.40 -2.83 -0.71
C ILE A 153 -17.16 -1.79 0.12
N THR A 154 -17.50 -0.65 -0.49
CA THR A 154 -18.31 0.39 0.14
C THR A 154 -19.77 0.14 -0.22
N ASP A 155 -20.61 -0.13 0.78
CA ASP A 155 -22.05 -0.33 0.64
C ASP A 155 -22.76 0.90 0.05
#